data_AF-A0A7K0PG87-F1
#
_entry.id   AF-A0A7K0PG87-F1
#
_cell.length_a   1.000
_cell.length_b   1.000
_cell.length_c   1.000
_cell.angle_alpha   90.00
_cell.angle_beta   90.00
_cell.angle_gamma   90.00
#
_symmetry.space_group_name_H-M   'P 1'
#
loop_
_entity.id
_entity.type
_entity.pdbx_description
1 polymer ?
#
loop_
_entity_poly.entity_id
_entity_poly.type
_entity_poly.pdbx_seq_one_letter_code
_entity_poly.pdbx_strand_id
1 'polypeptide(L)'
;MPSVVPTGAPRRRTGPRAAGLRRRVLGGALALAAGAGLAGCGGQAQEVRDALTYTGSVNRVQAGFERDLDELRRSADRAEVPADVERAVARLARSVDGVQGDLRRIRPPGAVTTLHRDLIAAFARWSPPLERFARALRARRSPIALRRARDAFVRDTATVERGLGVAAGRVNDRLRSLSD
;
A
#
# COMPACT_ATOMS: atom_id res chain seq x y z
N MET A 1 -50.06 49.09 -9.30
CA MET A 1 -48.74 48.84 -8.68
C MET A 1 -48.25 47.45 -9.08
N PRO A 2 -47.22 47.32 -9.94
CA PRO A 2 -46.46 46.09 -10.03
C PRO A 2 -45.06 46.27 -9.42
N SER A 3 -44.77 45.49 -8.38
CA SER A 3 -43.44 45.38 -7.77
C SER A 3 -42.70 44.15 -8.31
N VAL A 4 -41.57 44.42 -8.95
CA VAL A 4 -40.24 43.80 -8.77
C VAL A 4 -40.10 42.27 -8.87
N VAL A 5 -39.37 41.82 -9.90
CA VAL A 5 -38.48 40.64 -9.82
C VAL A 5 -37.16 40.98 -10.54
N PRO A 6 -35.99 41.03 -9.86
CA PRO A 6 -34.71 41.13 -10.52
C PRO A 6 -34.10 39.75 -10.79
N THR A 7 -33.71 39.55 -12.04
CA THR A 7 -32.90 38.46 -12.57
C THR A 7 -31.54 38.39 -11.87
N GLY A 8 -31.31 37.35 -11.07
CA GLY A 8 -30.01 37.04 -10.46
C GLY A 8 -29.21 36.03 -11.30
N ALA A 9 -28.05 36.46 -11.80
CA ALA A 9 -27.11 35.65 -12.56
C ALA A 9 -26.49 34.48 -11.75
N PRO A 10 -26.08 33.37 -12.40
CA PRO A 10 -25.43 32.26 -11.71
C PRO A 10 -23.99 32.61 -11.29
N ARG A 11 -23.75 32.66 -9.98
CA ARG A 11 -22.41 32.70 -9.39
C ARG A 11 -21.65 31.41 -9.73
N ARG A 12 -20.66 31.53 -10.63
CA ARG A 12 -19.60 30.53 -10.81
C ARG A 12 -18.86 30.36 -9.48
N ARG A 13 -19.15 29.28 -8.75
CA ARG A 13 -18.31 28.81 -7.64
C ARG A 13 -17.09 28.10 -8.23
N THR A 14 -16.01 28.83 -8.39
CA THR A 14 -14.66 28.27 -8.47
C THR A 14 -14.29 27.73 -7.10
N GLY A 15 -14.68 26.48 -6.83
CA GLY A 15 -14.14 25.73 -5.69
C GLY A 15 -12.63 25.56 -5.87
N PRO A 16 -11.82 25.67 -4.80
CA PRO A 16 -10.40 25.40 -4.88
C PRO A 16 -10.21 23.97 -5.38
N ARG A 17 -9.38 23.83 -6.42
CA ARG A 17 -8.86 22.55 -6.89
C ARG A 17 -8.34 21.81 -5.66
N ALA A 18 -9.04 20.74 -5.29
CA ALA A 18 -8.50 19.72 -4.40
C ALA A 18 -7.28 19.15 -5.12
N ALA A 19 -6.12 19.76 -4.87
CA ALA A 19 -4.84 19.13 -5.13
C ALA A 19 -4.91 17.82 -4.38
N GLY A 20 -5.15 16.74 -5.12
CA GLY A 20 -5.17 15.40 -4.58
C GLY A 20 -3.78 15.14 -4.04
N LEU A 21 -3.59 15.41 -2.74
CA LEU A 21 -2.64 14.66 -1.94
C LEU A 21 -3.09 13.22 -2.13
N ARG A 22 -2.43 12.54 -3.08
CA ARG A 22 -2.38 11.09 -3.13
C ARG A 22 -1.74 10.70 -1.82
N ARG A 23 -2.59 10.57 -0.80
CA ARG A 23 -2.27 10.00 0.49
C ARG A 23 -1.77 8.61 0.13
N ARG A 24 -0.45 8.46 0.02
CA ARG A 24 0.20 7.17 -0.17
C ARG A 24 -0.27 6.34 1.01
N VAL A 25 -1.31 5.53 0.80
CA VAL A 25 -1.99 4.80 1.88
C VAL A 25 -1.03 3.78 2.50
N LEU A 26 0.09 3.51 1.82
CA LEU A 26 1.26 2.81 2.33
C LEU A 26 2.39 3.82 2.57
N GLY A 27 2.34 4.48 3.73
CA GLY A 27 3.28 5.54 4.13
C GLY A 27 4.66 5.02 4.54
N GLY A 28 5.38 4.33 3.65
CA GLY A 28 6.69 3.78 4.02
C GLY A 28 7.55 3.36 2.84
N ALA A 29 7.77 4.26 1.87
CA ALA A 29 8.91 4.09 0.97
C ALA A 29 10.18 3.97 1.82
N LEU A 30 10.97 2.92 1.62
CA LEU A 30 12.23 2.80 2.32
C LEU A 30 13.20 3.84 1.75
N ALA A 31 13.70 4.72 2.62
CA ALA A 31 14.55 5.84 2.23
C ALA A 31 15.82 5.84 3.09
N LEU A 32 16.92 5.41 2.49
CA LEU A 32 18.26 5.63 3.02
C LEU A 32 18.72 7.04 2.63
N ALA A 33 19.05 7.85 3.64
CA ALA A 33 19.88 9.03 3.44
C ALA A 33 21.32 8.53 3.29
N ALA A 34 21.86 8.57 2.07
CA ALA A 34 23.27 8.27 1.85
C ALA A 34 24.08 9.48 2.34
N GLY A 35 24.61 9.39 3.56
CA GLY A 35 25.63 10.33 4.05
C GLY A 35 26.88 10.20 3.20
N ALA A 36 27.08 11.12 2.27
CA ALA A 36 28.28 11.21 1.46
C ALA A 36 29.39 11.83 2.31
N GLY A 37 30.08 10.99 3.07
CA GLY A 37 31.30 11.36 3.77
C GLY A 37 31.83 10.11 4.43
N LEU A 38 32.97 9.62 3.95
CA LEU A 38 34.04 8.93 4.70
C LEU A 38 34.89 8.15 3.70
N ALA A 39 36.06 8.69 3.41
CA ALA A 39 37.23 7.92 3.01
C ALA A 39 37.62 7.04 4.23
N GLY A 40 36.99 5.88 4.37
CA GLY A 40 37.19 4.97 5.49
C GLY A 40 36.85 3.53 5.07
N CYS A 41 37.77 2.60 5.39
CA CYS A 41 37.71 1.14 5.26
C CYS A 41 36.56 0.55 4.42
N GLY A 42 36.89 -0.11 3.29
CA GLY A 42 35.95 -0.62 2.29
C GLY A 42 34.80 -1.54 2.76
N GLY A 43 34.82 -2.02 4.01
CA GLY A 43 33.69 -2.72 4.64
C GLY A 43 32.46 -1.83 4.85
N GLN A 44 32.63 -0.59 5.31
CA GLN A 44 31.51 0.33 5.54
C GLN A 44 30.87 0.78 4.20
N ALA A 45 31.71 0.99 3.18
CA ALA A 45 31.24 1.28 1.83
C ALA A 45 30.44 0.11 1.21
N GLN A 46 30.78 -1.15 1.54
CA GLN A 46 30.03 -2.31 1.06
C GLN A 46 28.67 -2.42 1.76
N GLU A 47 28.62 -2.19 3.07
CA GLU A 47 27.37 -2.27 3.84
C GLU A 47 26.35 -1.22 3.40
N VAL A 48 26.79 0.00 3.11
CA VAL A 48 25.93 1.05 2.53
C VAL A 48 25.40 0.64 1.14
N ARG A 49 26.24 0.04 0.28
CA ARG A 49 25.80 -0.46 -1.03
C ARG A 49 24.74 -1.55 -0.88
N ASP A 50 24.97 -2.52 0.00
CA ASP A 50 24.02 -3.62 0.25
C ASP A 50 22.68 -3.08 0.78
N ALA A 51 22.72 -2.09 1.67
CA ALA A 51 21.54 -1.40 2.19
C ALA A 51 20.74 -0.68 1.09
N LEU A 52 21.43 0.03 0.19
CA LEU A 52 20.81 0.72 -0.96
C LEU A 52 20.19 -0.28 -1.95
N THR A 53 20.91 -1.36 -2.29
CA THR A 53 20.41 -2.42 -3.17
C THR A 53 19.18 -3.11 -2.58
N TYR A 54 19.21 -3.41 -1.29
CA TYR A 54 18.09 -3.97 -0.55
C TYR A 54 16.86 -3.04 -0.62
N THR A 55 17.06 -1.77 -0.29
CA THR A 55 16.00 -0.75 -0.26
C THR A 55 15.37 -0.54 -1.63
N GLY A 56 16.19 -0.43 -2.68
CA GLY A 56 15.70 -0.34 -4.06
C GLY A 56 14.87 -1.55 -4.47
N SER A 57 15.25 -2.75 -4.02
CA SER A 57 14.51 -3.97 -4.32
C SER A 57 13.16 -4.03 -3.59
N VAL A 58 13.12 -3.71 -2.29
CA VAL A 58 11.87 -3.65 -1.52
C VAL A 58 10.93 -2.57 -2.08
N ASN A 59 11.44 -1.39 -2.42
CA ASN A 59 10.64 -0.30 -3.00
C ASN A 59 9.99 -0.69 -4.33
N ARG A 60 10.68 -1.44 -5.20
CA ARG A 60 10.09 -1.94 -6.45
C ARG A 60 8.93 -2.90 -6.18
N VAL A 61 9.07 -3.80 -5.21
CA VAL A 61 8.02 -4.75 -4.83
C VAL A 61 6.82 -4.00 -4.25
N GLN A 62 7.03 -3.05 -3.34
CA GLN A 62 5.98 -2.22 -2.77
C GLN A 62 5.23 -1.41 -3.85
N ALA A 63 5.94 -0.80 -4.79
CA ALA A 63 5.32 -0.05 -5.89
C ALA A 63 4.50 -0.94 -6.85
N GLY A 64 4.86 -2.22 -6.99
CA GLY A 64 4.02 -3.21 -7.68
C GLY A 64 2.69 -3.42 -6.96
N PHE A 65 2.77 -3.71 -5.66
CA PHE A 65 1.60 -3.94 -4.80
C PHE A 65 0.66 -2.74 -4.74
N GLU A 66 1.20 -1.53 -4.55
CA GLU A 66 0.40 -0.29 -4.48
C GLU A 66 -0.44 -0.09 -5.74
N ARG A 67 0.13 -0.37 -6.92
CA ARG A 67 -0.61 -0.28 -8.19
C ARG A 67 -1.77 -1.26 -8.25
N ASP A 68 -1.57 -2.50 -7.82
CA ASP A 68 -2.63 -3.52 -7.78
C ASP A 68 -3.71 -3.20 -6.76
N LEU A 69 -3.34 -2.64 -5.60
CA LEU A 69 -4.29 -2.18 -4.59
C LEU A 69 -5.13 -1.00 -5.08
N ASP A 70 -4.51 -0.03 -5.77
CA ASP A 70 -5.22 1.10 -6.36
C ASP A 70 -6.12 0.69 -7.54
N GLU A 71 -5.73 -0.34 -8.30
CA GLU A 71 -6.59 -0.97 -9.31
C GLU A 71 -7.83 -1.61 -8.64
N LEU A 72 -7.65 -2.37 -7.56
CA LEU A 72 -8.78 -2.94 -6.81
C LEU A 72 -9.73 -1.86 -6.28
N ARG A 73 -9.19 -0.79 -5.67
CA ARG A 73 -10.01 0.32 -5.15
C ARG A 73 -10.86 0.93 -6.27
N ARG A 74 -10.23 1.24 -7.41
CA ARG A 74 -10.93 1.77 -8.59
C ARG A 74 -11.96 0.80 -9.17
N SER A 75 -11.72 -0.51 -9.12
CA SER A 75 -12.70 -1.51 -9.53
C SER A 75 -13.87 -1.58 -8.54
N ALA A 76 -13.61 -1.58 -7.23
CA ALA A 76 -14.65 -1.62 -6.21
C ALA A 76 -15.54 -0.37 -6.20
N ASP A 77 -15.00 0.80 -6.52
CA ASP A 77 -15.76 2.05 -6.60
C ASP A 77 -16.62 2.17 -7.86
N ARG A 78 -16.17 1.57 -8.97
CA ARG A 78 -16.88 1.61 -10.27
C ARG A 78 -17.81 0.41 -10.50
N ALA A 79 -17.69 -0.65 -9.71
CA ALA A 79 -18.34 -1.90 -10.04
C ALA A 79 -19.84 -1.87 -9.74
N GLU A 80 -20.62 -1.71 -10.81
CA GLU A 80 -22.02 -2.13 -10.87
C GLU A 80 -22.14 -3.66 -11.04
N VAL A 81 -21.06 -4.34 -11.47
CA VAL A 81 -21.04 -5.78 -11.78
C VAL A 81 -20.15 -6.57 -10.80
N PRO A 82 -20.71 -7.55 -10.05
CA PRO A 82 -19.96 -8.35 -9.06
C PRO A 82 -18.75 -9.11 -9.62
N ALA A 83 -18.79 -9.51 -10.90
CA ALA A 83 -17.71 -10.24 -11.56
C ALA A 83 -16.40 -9.43 -11.68
N ASP A 84 -16.49 -8.11 -11.82
CA ASP A 84 -15.30 -7.25 -11.91
C ASP A 84 -14.61 -7.10 -10.54
N VAL A 85 -15.40 -7.02 -9.46
CA VAL A 85 -14.87 -7.04 -8.10
C VAL A 85 -14.18 -8.36 -7.80
N GLU A 86 -14.77 -9.49 -8.20
CA GLU A 86 -14.14 -10.81 -8.01
C GLU A 86 -12.81 -10.92 -8.75
N ARG A 87 -12.75 -10.48 -10.02
CA ARG A 87 -11.50 -10.45 -10.79
C ARG A 87 -10.44 -9.56 -10.13
N ALA A 88 -10.83 -8.41 -9.61
CA ALA A 88 -9.93 -7.49 -8.92
C ALA A 88 -9.39 -8.09 -7.60
N VAL A 89 -10.25 -8.73 -6.80
CA VAL A 89 -9.84 -9.42 -5.57
C VAL A 89 -8.89 -10.58 -5.86
N ALA A 90 -9.17 -11.39 -6.88
CA ALA A 90 -8.29 -12.48 -7.29
C ALA A 90 -6.93 -11.98 -7.79
N ARG A 91 -6.90 -10.84 -8.50
CA ARG A 91 -5.65 -10.18 -8.90
C ARG A 91 -4.85 -9.72 -7.68
N LEU A 92 -5.49 -9.06 -6.71
CA LEU A 92 -4.79 -8.61 -5.51
C LEU A 92 -4.26 -9.79 -4.68
N ALA A 93 -5.01 -10.89 -4.56
CA ALA A 93 -4.53 -12.10 -3.89
C ALA A 93 -3.23 -12.64 -4.52
N ARG A 94 -3.19 -12.77 -5.86
CA ARG A 94 -1.97 -13.15 -6.58
C ARG A 94 -0.84 -12.14 -6.39
N SER A 95 -1.15 -10.85 -6.32
CA SER A 95 -0.16 -9.80 -6.05
C SER A 95 0.46 -9.95 -4.65
N VAL A 96 -0.34 -10.24 -3.63
CA VAL A 96 0.14 -10.52 -2.27
C VAL A 96 1.08 -11.73 -2.25
N ASP A 97 0.73 -12.81 -2.95
CA ASP A 97 1.57 -14.00 -3.06
C ASP A 97 2.88 -13.71 -3.82
N GLY A 98 2.78 -12.95 -4.92
CA GLY A 98 3.92 -12.48 -5.71
C GLY A 98 4.88 -11.62 -4.88
N VAL A 99 4.36 -10.65 -4.14
CA VAL A 99 5.14 -9.79 -3.23
C VAL A 99 5.87 -10.62 -2.18
N GLN A 100 5.21 -11.59 -1.55
CA GLN A 100 5.87 -12.48 -0.59
C GLN A 100 6.98 -13.31 -1.24
N GLY A 101 6.74 -13.82 -2.45
CA GLY A 101 7.74 -14.55 -3.23
C GLY A 101 8.95 -13.68 -3.59
N ASP A 102 8.71 -12.46 -4.06
CA ASP A 102 9.75 -11.50 -4.44
C ASP A 102 10.55 -11.03 -3.23
N LEU A 103 9.88 -10.74 -2.10
CA LEU A 103 10.55 -10.40 -0.84
C LEU A 103 11.46 -11.55 -0.38
N ARG A 104 10.99 -12.81 -0.39
CA ARG A 104 11.81 -13.97 0.00
C ARG A 104 13.04 -14.18 -0.89
N ARG A 105 13.02 -13.68 -2.13
CA ARG A 105 14.17 -13.73 -3.06
C ARG A 105 15.16 -12.60 -2.84
N ILE A 106 14.75 -11.51 -2.17
CA ILE A 106 15.65 -10.42 -1.80
C ILE A 106 16.54 -10.89 -0.66
N ARG A 107 17.86 -10.73 -0.83
CA ARG A 107 18.83 -11.00 0.24
C ARG A 107 18.91 -9.78 1.16
N PRO A 108 18.45 -9.86 2.42
CA PRO A 108 18.59 -8.74 3.34
C PRO A 108 20.04 -8.63 3.85
N PRO A 109 20.52 -7.40 4.12
CA PRO A 109 21.70 -7.20 4.95
C PRO A 109 21.52 -7.89 6.32
N GLY A 110 22.62 -8.37 6.90
CA GLY A 110 22.60 -9.09 8.19
C GLY A 110 21.84 -8.32 9.27
N ALA A 111 22.09 -7.00 9.37
CA ALA A 111 21.48 -6.09 10.33
C ALA A 111 19.94 -5.99 10.26
N VAL A 112 19.31 -6.32 9.13
CA VAL A 112 17.85 -6.22 8.92
C VAL A 112 17.19 -7.56 8.63
N THR A 113 17.90 -8.68 8.75
CA THR A 113 17.36 -10.02 8.38
C THR A 113 16.10 -10.39 9.17
N THR A 114 16.06 -10.13 10.47
CA THR A 114 14.85 -10.36 11.28
C THR A 114 13.71 -9.43 10.87
N LEU A 115 14.00 -8.15 10.67
CA LEU A 115 13.01 -7.16 10.25
C LEU A 115 12.45 -7.44 8.85
N HIS A 116 13.25 -8.02 7.96
CA HIS A 116 12.82 -8.47 6.64
C HIS A 116 11.82 -9.64 6.73
N ARG A 117 12.05 -10.59 7.66
CA ARG A 117 11.09 -11.66 7.94
C ARG A 117 9.78 -11.11 8.50
N ASP A 118 9.85 -10.14 9.39
CA ASP A 118 8.66 -9.45 9.92
C ASP A 118 7.89 -8.72 8.82
N LEU A 119 8.59 -8.12 7.85
CA LEU A 119 7.98 -7.48 6.69
C LEU A 119 7.22 -8.50 5.81
N ILE A 120 7.83 -9.65 5.51
CA ILE A 120 7.17 -10.75 4.77
C ILE A 120 5.92 -11.22 5.54
N ALA A 121 6.05 -11.42 6.84
CA ALA A 121 4.94 -11.85 7.69
C ALA A 121 3.81 -10.81 7.74
N ALA A 122 4.14 -9.51 7.71
CA ALA A 122 3.15 -8.44 7.64
C ALA A 122 2.38 -8.48 6.31
N PHE A 123 3.04 -8.75 5.18
CA PHE A 123 2.37 -8.93 3.89
C PHE A 123 1.44 -10.16 3.88
N ALA A 124 1.86 -11.28 4.49
CA ALA A 124 1.04 -12.49 4.57
C ALA A 124 -0.31 -12.27 5.31
N ARG A 125 -0.42 -11.23 6.15
CA ARG A 125 -1.66 -10.89 6.85
C ARG A 125 -2.76 -10.33 5.94
N TRP A 126 -2.45 -10.00 4.68
CA TRP A 126 -3.45 -9.62 3.67
C TRP A 126 -4.28 -10.80 3.16
N SER A 127 -3.75 -12.03 3.19
CA SER A 127 -4.42 -13.19 2.58
C SER A 127 -5.76 -13.53 3.24
N PRO A 128 -5.88 -13.63 4.59
CA PRO A 128 -7.15 -14.03 5.20
C PRO A 128 -8.33 -13.06 4.94
N PRO A 129 -8.16 -11.72 5.02
CA PRO A 129 -9.21 -10.78 4.61
C PRO A 129 -9.63 -10.92 3.15
N LEU A 130 -8.67 -11.09 2.23
CA LEU A 130 -8.94 -11.27 0.80
C LEU A 130 -9.75 -12.53 0.52
N GLU A 131 -9.35 -13.64 1.14
CA GLU A 131 -10.07 -14.90 1.00
C GLU A 131 -11.50 -14.82 1.55
N ARG A 132 -11.69 -14.21 2.72
CA ARG A 132 -13.03 -14.01 3.30
C ARG A 132 -13.91 -13.18 2.36
N PHE A 133 -13.37 -12.10 1.79
CA PHE A 133 -14.10 -11.25 0.88
C PHE A 133 -14.42 -11.96 -0.45
N ALA A 134 -13.46 -12.69 -1.02
CA ALA A 134 -13.66 -13.52 -2.20
C ALA A 134 -14.75 -14.58 -1.99
N ARG A 135 -14.77 -15.26 -0.83
CA ARG A 135 -15.83 -16.22 -0.48
C ARG A 135 -17.21 -15.55 -0.41
N ALA A 136 -17.28 -14.33 0.12
CA ALA A 136 -18.53 -13.58 0.20
C ALA A 136 -19.07 -13.19 -1.19
N LEU A 137 -18.19 -12.82 -2.13
CA LEU A 137 -18.55 -12.54 -3.53
C LEU A 137 -19.09 -13.78 -4.24
N ARG A 138 -18.39 -14.91 -4.13
CA ARG A 138 -18.79 -16.18 -4.79
C ARG A 138 -20.08 -16.77 -4.25
N ALA A 139 -20.34 -16.59 -2.96
CA ALA A 139 -21.57 -17.08 -2.34
C ALA A 139 -22.84 -16.34 -2.82
N ARG A 140 -22.72 -15.33 -3.71
CA ARG A 140 -23.83 -14.57 -4.30
C ARG A 140 -24.91 -14.17 -3.28
N ARG A 141 -24.45 -13.74 -2.09
CA ARG A 141 -25.34 -13.42 -0.97
C ARG A 141 -26.13 -12.14 -1.24
N SER A 142 -27.11 -11.88 -0.38
CA SER A 142 -27.90 -10.64 -0.43
C SER A 142 -27.00 -9.39 -0.43
N PRO A 143 -27.47 -8.26 -1.00
CA PRO A 143 -26.72 -7.00 -1.04
C PRO A 143 -26.24 -6.53 0.35
N ILE A 144 -27.00 -6.81 1.41
CA ILE A 144 -26.65 -6.49 2.79
C ILE A 144 -25.42 -7.29 3.24
N ALA A 145 -25.38 -8.60 2.94
CA ALA A 145 -24.25 -9.44 3.30
C ALA A 145 -22.97 -9.02 2.56
N LEU A 146 -23.10 -8.62 1.29
CA LEU A 146 -21.95 -8.12 0.52
C LEU A 146 -21.42 -6.79 1.08
N ARG A 147 -22.30 -5.85 1.44
CA ARG A 147 -21.90 -4.61 2.11
C ARG A 147 -21.15 -4.88 3.41
N ARG A 148 -21.68 -5.76 4.28
CA ARG A 148 -21.00 -6.16 5.52
C ARG A 148 -19.62 -6.78 5.27
N ALA A 149 -19.50 -7.62 4.25
CA ALA A 149 -18.23 -8.23 3.87
C ALA A 149 -17.21 -7.19 3.37
N ARG A 150 -17.65 -6.19 2.60
CA ARG A 150 -16.83 -5.05 2.19
C ARG A 150 -16.37 -4.24 3.40
N ASP A 151 -17.27 -3.91 4.32
CA ASP A 151 -16.92 -3.12 5.51
C ASP A 151 -15.92 -3.87 6.40
N ALA A 152 -16.09 -5.19 6.56
CA ALA A 152 -15.14 -6.04 7.27
C ALA A 152 -13.78 -6.06 6.56
N PHE A 153 -13.77 -6.24 5.24
CA PHE A 153 -12.54 -6.19 4.43
C PHE A 153 -11.80 -4.86 4.65
N VAL A 154 -12.47 -3.72 4.53
CA VAL A 154 -11.86 -2.39 4.72
C VAL A 154 -11.25 -2.22 6.12
N ARG A 155 -11.95 -2.66 7.17
CA ARG A 155 -11.42 -2.59 8.55
C ARG A 155 -10.22 -3.50 8.76
N ASP A 156 -10.29 -4.73 8.24
CA ASP A 156 -9.22 -5.71 8.36
C ASP A 156 -7.96 -5.22 7.61
N THR A 157 -8.12 -4.73 6.38
CA THR A 157 -6.99 -4.20 5.60
C THR A 157 -6.35 -2.98 6.24
N ALA A 158 -7.13 -2.09 6.87
CA ALA A 158 -6.56 -0.96 7.62
C ALA A 158 -5.67 -1.42 8.79
N THR A 159 -5.98 -2.55 9.41
CA THR A 159 -5.14 -3.15 10.46
C THR A 159 -3.85 -3.72 9.88
N VAL A 160 -3.94 -4.38 8.72
CA VAL A 160 -2.75 -4.90 8.03
C VAL A 160 -1.86 -3.76 7.53
N GLU A 161 -2.42 -2.71 6.94
CA GLU A 161 -1.69 -1.51 6.49
C GLU A 161 -0.90 -0.86 7.63
N ARG A 162 -1.50 -0.72 8.83
CA ARG A 162 -0.79 -0.22 10.02
C ARG A 162 0.38 -1.14 10.42
N GLY A 163 0.15 -2.45 10.47
CA GLY A 163 1.20 -3.42 10.80
C GLY A 163 2.36 -3.41 9.81
N LEU A 164 2.04 -3.28 8.52
CA LEU A 164 3.02 -3.14 7.45
C LEU A 164 3.82 -1.84 7.56
N GLY A 165 3.16 -0.71 7.86
CA GLY A 165 3.82 0.56 8.13
C GLY A 165 4.81 0.50 9.29
N VAL A 166 4.43 -0.17 10.40
CA VAL A 166 5.33 -0.38 11.54
C VAL A 166 6.53 -1.24 11.16
N ALA A 167 6.33 -2.34 10.42
CA ALA A 167 7.43 -3.19 9.97
C ALA A 167 8.41 -2.44 9.05
N ALA A 168 7.88 -1.71 8.06
CA ALA A 168 8.69 -0.89 7.16
C ALA A 168 9.44 0.23 7.90
N GLY A 169 8.81 0.87 8.89
CA GLY A 169 9.44 1.86 9.76
C GLY A 169 10.65 1.31 10.49
N ARG A 170 10.53 0.14 11.14
CA ARG A 170 11.65 -0.50 11.83
C ARG A 170 12.82 -0.83 10.91
N VAL A 171 12.54 -1.31 9.69
CA VAL A 171 13.58 -1.55 8.69
C VAL A 171 14.28 -0.23 8.32
N ASN A 172 13.52 0.84 8.07
CA ASN A 172 14.09 2.15 7.78
C ASN A 172 14.98 2.67 8.90
N ASP A 173 14.49 2.63 10.14
CA ASP A 173 15.22 3.13 11.30
C ASP A 173 16.51 2.34 11.50
N ARG A 174 16.45 1.02 11.31
CA ARG A 174 17.64 0.18 11.37
C ARG A 174 18.63 0.51 10.26
N LEU A 175 18.17 0.71 9.02
CA LEU A 175 19.04 1.08 7.91
C LEU A 175 19.69 2.45 8.10
N ARG A 176 18.96 3.45 8.64
CA ARG A 176 19.54 4.76 8.96
C ARG A 176 20.64 4.68 10.01
N SER A 177 20.45 3.86 11.04
CA SER A 177 21.47 3.66 12.09
C SER A 177 22.79 3.05 11.59
N LEU A 178 22.85 2.54 10.36
CA LEU A 178 24.09 2.05 9.74
C LEU A 178 24.84 3.14 8.96
N SER A 179 24.18 4.27 8.71
CA SER A 179 24.71 5.41 7.96
C SER A 179 25.15 6.59 8.85
N ASP A 180 24.77 6.56 10.13
CA ASP A 180 25.16 7.54 11.16
C ASP A 180 26.44 7.07 11.89
#